data_AF-A0A0S2S8J0-F1
#
_entry.id   AF-A0A0S2S8J0-F1
#
_cell.length_a   1.000
_cell.length_b   1.000
_cell.length_c   1.000
_cell.angle_alpha   90.00
_cell.angle_beta   90.00
_cell.angle_gamma   90.00
#
_symmetry.space_group_name_H-M   'P 1'
#
loop_
_entity.id
_entity.type
_entity.pdbx_description
1 polymer ?
#
loop_
_entity_poly.entity_id
_entity_poly.type
_entity_poly.pdbx_seq_one_letter_code
_entity_poly.pdbx_strand_id
1 'polypeptide(L)'
;MNSILKDIAAVKADHENVIGHLTWHSLSEMLITPNELKDKLIASGMGEGWMPNEIRLPDAFRRATSDKFKREVAPGVYENYMYREVASTHDFVQRNLVCETKDTKGRRLDYHSDAGSVVLDRKTGKVDTRYVTAIAQQLVSSAAQRFDIYRQHYGATTLRTLFSNILKSMSPTPVRPSGGIYFVPKQFESQLQSLVGFVTSLEKGEAEKIPLIDTKDMKNMITRKLSEHLQSTLEACEAGVINQLRKGDLKVILDEAKRIVEDYKHYEFIVTGDLREMEQKCQLIRQKVAAALKNMAD
;
A
#
# COMPACT_ATOMS: atom_id res chain seq x y z
N MET A 1 -20.61 -20.33 -17.78
CA MET A 1 -19.74 -19.20 -17.37
C MET A 1 -18.29 -19.37 -17.87
N ASN A 2 -18.07 -19.98 -19.05
CA ASN A 2 -16.74 -20.35 -19.57
C ASN A 2 -16.51 -19.95 -21.05
N SER A 3 -17.43 -19.18 -21.64
CA SER A 3 -17.39 -18.80 -23.06
C SER A 3 -16.86 -17.37 -23.26
N ILE A 4 -17.15 -16.44 -22.34
CA ILE A 4 -16.73 -15.03 -22.46
C ILE A 4 -15.20 -14.86 -22.38
N LEU A 5 -14.50 -15.76 -21.68
CA LEU A 5 -13.04 -15.70 -21.53
C LEU A 5 -12.27 -16.24 -22.76
N LYS A 6 -12.90 -17.04 -23.63
CA LYS A 6 -12.24 -17.61 -24.81
C LYS A 6 -12.16 -16.63 -25.98
N ASP A 7 -13.14 -15.74 -26.12
CA ASP A 7 -13.17 -14.79 -27.24
C ASP A 7 -12.27 -13.55 -27.02
N ILE A 8 -11.68 -13.40 -25.84
CA ILE A 8 -10.75 -12.31 -25.50
C ILE A 8 -9.29 -12.66 -25.92
N ALA A 9 -8.99 -13.94 -26.15
CA ALA A 9 -7.61 -14.44 -26.22
C ALA A 9 -7.01 -14.53 -27.64
N ALA A 10 -7.73 -14.20 -28.71
CA ALA A 10 -7.23 -14.41 -30.08
C ALA A 10 -7.62 -13.29 -31.05
N VAL A 11 -7.26 -12.05 -30.72
CA VAL A 11 -7.12 -11.00 -31.72
C VAL A 11 -5.64 -10.63 -31.72
N LYS A 12 -4.93 -10.93 -32.83
CA LYS A 12 -3.66 -10.28 -33.13
C LYS A 12 -3.94 -8.78 -33.01
N ALA A 13 -3.50 -8.17 -31.92
CA ALA A 13 -3.82 -6.79 -31.62
C ALA A 13 -3.23 -5.91 -32.72
N ASP A 14 -4.08 -5.40 -33.60
CA ASP A 14 -3.77 -4.16 -34.30
C ASP A 14 -3.59 -3.12 -33.20
N HIS A 15 -2.32 -2.85 -32.85
CA HIS A 15 -1.93 -1.89 -31.82
C HIS A 15 -2.53 -0.50 -32.07
N GLU A 16 -3.00 -0.22 -33.29
CA GLU A 16 -3.72 1.00 -33.63
C GLU A 16 -5.05 1.14 -32.88
N ASN A 17 -5.80 0.05 -32.66
CA ASN A 17 -7.17 0.11 -32.14
C ASN A 17 -7.29 -0.16 -30.63
N VAL A 18 -6.25 0.12 -29.84
CA VAL A 18 -6.27 -0.04 -28.36
C VAL A 18 -6.55 1.31 -27.68
N ILE A 19 -7.44 1.34 -26.68
CA ILE A 19 -7.72 2.55 -25.86
C ILE A 19 -6.89 2.62 -24.57
N GLY A 20 -6.38 1.48 -24.13
CA GLY A 20 -5.60 1.34 -22.91
C GLY A 20 -5.53 -0.11 -22.46
N HIS A 21 -5.19 -0.32 -21.19
CA HIS A 21 -4.97 -1.66 -20.65
C HIS A 21 -5.69 -1.84 -19.32
N LEU A 22 -6.30 -3.01 -19.12
CA LEU A 22 -6.59 -3.51 -17.79
C LEU A 22 -5.32 -4.10 -17.19
N THR A 23 -5.04 -3.86 -15.92
CA THR A 23 -3.86 -4.38 -15.23
C THR A 23 -4.18 -4.73 -13.78
N TRP A 24 -3.47 -5.74 -13.28
CA TRP A 24 -3.43 -6.09 -11.87
C TRP A 24 -2.02 -6.52 -11.50
N HIS A 25 -1.72 -6.44 -10.21
CA HIS A 25 -0.48 -6.95 -9.66
C HIS A 25 -0.71 -7.51 -8.25
N SER A 26 0.13 -8.46 -7.85
CA SER A 26 0.15 -9.07 -6.54
C SER A 26 1.60 -9.20 -6.05
N LEU A 27 1.78 -9.23 -4.72
CA LEU A 27 3.07 -9.45 -4.09
C LEU A 27 2.87 -10.21 -2.80
N SER A 28 3.46 -11.39 -2.69
CA SER A 28 3.51 -12.11 -1.41
C SER A 28 4.62 -11.58 -0.51
N GLU A 29 4.64 -11.97 0.76
CA GLU A 29 5.67 -11.53 1.70
C GLU A 29 7.08 -11.93 1.24
N MET A 30 7.93 -10.91 1.05
CA MET A 30 9.32 -11.03 0.64
C MET A 30 10.17 -9.90 1.19
N LEU A 31 11.48 -10.09 1.11
CA LEU A 31 12.50 -9.11 1.45
C LEU A 31 13.39 -8.88 0.24
N ILE A 32 13.87 -7.65 0.08
CA ILE A 32 14.79 -7.29 -1.00
C ILE A 32 15.80 -6.25 -0.49
N THR A 33 17.06 -6.40 -0.89
CA THR A 33 18.10 -5.41 -0.56
C THR A 33 17.92 -4.13 -1.39
N PRO A 34 18.38 -2.96 -0.91
CA PRO A 34 18.35 -1.73 -1.71
C PRO A 34 19.05 -1.86 -3.06
N ASN A 35 20.19 -2.54 -3.12
CA ASN A 35 20.95 -2.73 -4.37
C ASN A 35 20.17 -3.61 -5.36
N GLU A 36 19.65 -4.75 -4.89
CA GLU A 36 18.85 -5.63 -5.76
C GLU A 36 17.58 -4.94 -6.27
N LEU A 37 16.90 -4.17 -5.42
CA LEU A 37 15.73 -3.38 -5.83
C LEU A 37 16.10 -2.36 -6.92
N LYS A 38 17.21 -1.64 -6.72
CA LYS A 38 17.73 -0.66 -7.67
C LYS A 38 18.02 -1.32 -9.03
N ASP A 39 18.73 -2.45 -9.03
CA ASP A 39 19.07 -3.16 -10.26
C ASP A 39 17.81 -3.60 -11.02
N LYS A 40 16.80 -4.13 -10.32
CA LYS A 40 15.52 -4.53 -10.92
C LYS A 40 14.71 -3.35 -11.48
N LEU A 41 14.74 -2.19 -10.81
CA LEU A 41 14.10 -0.97 -11.32
C LEU A 41 14.78 -0.45 -12.60
N ILE A 42 16.11 -0.48 -12.66
CA ILE A 42 16.85 -0.07 -13.85
C ILE A 42 16.60 -1.05 -15.00
N ALA A 43 16.73 -2.36 -14.74
CA ALA A 43 16.58 -3.40 -15.75
C ALA A 43 15.16 -3.44 -16.37
N SER A 44 14.14 -3.02 -15.63
CA SER A 44 12.75 -2.93 -16.12
C SER A 44 12.43 -1.61 -16.85
N GLY A 45 13.36 -0.66 -16.90
CA GLY A 45 13.15 0.66 -17.50
C GLY A 45 12.38 1.65 -16.63
N MET A 46 12.09 1.32 -15.37
CA MET A 46 11.49 2.25 -14.40
C MET A 46 12.46 3.35 -13.96
N GLY A 47 13.74 2.99 -13.81
CA GLY A 47 14.80 3.90 -13.36
C GLY A 47 14.86 4.11 -11.84
N GLU A 48 15.94 4.74 -11.38
CA GLU A 48 16.24 4.90 -9.95
C GLU A 48 15.36 5.92 -9.21
N GLY A 49 14.67 6.81 -9.94
CA GLY A 49 13.81 7.84 -9.34
C GLY A 49 12.64 7.29 -8.52
N TRP A 50 12.36 5.99 -8.66
CA TRP A 50 11.35 5.24 -7.91
C TRP A 50 11.89 4.57 -6.64
N MET A 51 13.19 4.72 -6.32
CA MET A 51 13.73 4.16 -5.08
C MET A 51 12.99 4.71 -3.85
N PRO A 52 12.55 3.83 -2.91
CA PRO A 52 12.01 4.27 -1.64
C PRO A 52 13.06 5.04 -0.82
N ASN A 53 12.60 5.77 0.19
CA ASN A 53 13.50 6.36 1.19
C ASN A 53 14.38 5.29 1.84
N GLU A 54 15.56 5.70 2.31
CA GLU A 54 16.48 4.82 3.02
C GLU A 54 15.83 4.16 4.24
N ILE A 55 16.27 2.93 4.53
CA ILE A 55 15.76 2.15 5.66
C ILE A 55 16.23 2.79 6.97
N ARG A 56 15.29 3.35 7.72
CA ARG A 56 15.58 3.95 9.03
C ARG A 56 15.65 2.86 10.09
N LEU A 57 16.73 2.85 10.88
CA LEU A 57 16.92 1.86 11.96
C LEU A 57 15.72 1.78 12.93
N PRO A 58 15.11 2.89 13.39
CA PRO A 58 13.93 2.82 14.25
C PRO A 58 12.73 2.12 13.61
N ASP A 59 12.54 2.26 12.30
CA ASP A 59 11.40 1.68 11.60
C ASP A 59 11.62 0.18 11.35
N ALA A 60 12.84 -0.21 10.97
CA ALA A 60 13.25 -1.62 10.92
C ALA A 60 13.10 -2.30 12.29
N PHE A 61 13.46 -1.60 13.37
CA PHE A 61 13.33 -2.09 14.75
C PHE A 61 11.88 -2.28 15.20
N ARG A 62 11.02 -1.32 14.88
CA ARG A 62 9.56 -1.46 15.13
C ARG A 62 8.96 -2.61 14.34
N ARG A 63 9.40 -2.81 13.10
CA ARG A 63 9.00 -3.96 12.28
C ARG A 63 9.47 -5.30 12.87
N ALA A 64 10.68 -5.35 13.42
CA ALA A 64 11.21 -6.57 14.04
C ALA A 64 10.47 -6.99 15.32
N THR A 65 9.80 -6.03 15.95
CA THR A 65 9.08 -6.14 17.23
C THR A 65 7.57 -5.94 17.07
N SER A 66 7.00 -6.13 15.87
CA SER A 66 5.55 -6.01 15.66
C SER A 66 4.79 -7.30 15.98
N ASP A 67 5.47 -8.44 15.92
CA ASP A 67 4.84 -9.75 16.03
C ASP A 67 4.28 -10.01 17.43
N LYS A 68 3.12 -10.66 17.46
CA LYS A 68 2.47 -11.14 18.68
C LYS A 68 2.62 -12.65 18.75
N PHE A 69 2.85 -13.16 19.95
CA PHE A 69 2.92 -14.60 20.18
C PHE A 69 1.85 -15.01 21.18
N LYS A 70 1.09 -16.07 20.87
CA LYS A 70 0.01 -16.58 21.71
C LYS A 70 0.24 -18.07 21.93
N ARG A 71 0.06 -18.52 23.17
CA ARG A 71 0.09 -19.93 23.53
C ARG A 71 -0.95 -20.26 24.59
N GLU A 72 -1.42 -21.49 24.60
CA GLU A 72 -2.25 -22.03 25.69
C GLU A 72 -1.32 -22.62 26.77
N VAL A 73 -1.56 -22.26 28.03
CA VAL A 73 -0.76 -22.73 29.19
C VAL A 73 -1.53 -23.66 30.12
N ALA A 74 -2.86 -23.59 30.08
CA ALA A 74 -3.78 -24.54 30.72
C ALA A 74 -5.09 -24.53 29.91
N PRO A 75 -5.96 -25.54 30.06
CA PRO A 75 -7.23 -25.59 29.31
C PRO A 75 -8.03 -24.29 29.43
N GLY A 76 -8.14 -23.57 28.31
CA GLY A 76 -8.86 -22.30 28.25
C GLY A 76 -8.13 -21.09 28.84
N VAL A 77 -6.83 -21.19 29.12
CA VAL A 77 -5.97 -20.11 29.62
C VAL A 77 -4.81 -19.88 28.66
N TYR A 78 -4.69 -18.64 28.18
CA TYR A 78 -3.74 -18.24 27.16
C TYR A 78 -2.80 -17.14 27.64
N GLU A 79 -1.52 -17.30 27.34
CA GLU A 79 -0.54 -16.21 27.44
C GLU A 79 -0.37 -15.52 26.08
N ASN A 80 -0.45 -14.20 26.09
CA ASN A 80 -0.26 -13.35 24.92
C ASN A 80 0.95 -12.45 25.15
N TYR A 81 1.99 -12.67 24.36
CA TYR A 81 3.21 -11.90 24.36
C TYR A 81 3.16 -10.82 23.27
N MET A 82 3.47 -9.58 23.65
CA MET A 82 3.46 -8.45 22.73
C MET A 82 4.46 -7.38 23.13
N TYR A 83 5.11 -6.76 22.15
CA TYR A 83 6.02 -5.63 22.40
C TYR A 83 5.26 -4.31 22.51
N ARG A 84 5.60 -3.51 23.52
CA ARG A 84 5.08 -2.15 23.74
C ARG A 84 6.22 -1.15 23.73
N GLU A 85 6.05 -0.04 23.01
CA GLU A 85 7.01 1.07 23.04
C GLU A 85 6.92 1.78 24.39
N VAL A 86 8.05 1.85 25.08
CA VAL A 86 8.15 2.47 26.41
C VAL A 86 8.88 3.81 26.31
N ALA A 87 9.89 3.88 25.45
CA ALA A 87 10.61 5.11 25.19
C ALA A 87 11.10 5.17 23.74
N SER A 88 11.07 6.37 23.15
CA SER A 88 11.70 6.68 21.87
C SER A 88 12.29 8.07 21.95
N THR A 89 13.61 8.14 22.09
CA THR A 89 14.38 9.39 22.16
C THR A 89 15.21 9.56 20.89
N HIS A 90 16.03 10.62 20.84
CA HIS A 90 16.99 10.80 19.75
C HIS A 90 18.11 9.74 19.79
N ASP A 91 18.42 9.22 20.98
CA ASP A 91 19.52 8.27 21.21
C ASP A 91 19.08 6.82 21.06
N PHE A 92 17.87 6.47 21.50
CA PHE A 92 17.44 5.07 21.56
C PHE A 92 15.94 4.87 21.34
N VAL A 93 15.56 3.62 21.05
CA VAL A 93 14.18 3.16 21.11
C VAL A 93 14.12 1.92 21.98
N GLN A 94 13.27 1.94 23.00
CA GLN A 94 13.04 0.80 23.88
C GLN A 94 11.63 0.27 23.72
N ARG A 95 11.53 -1.05 23.52
CA ARG A 95 10.28 -1.79 23.53
C ARG A 95 10.35 -2.93 24.52
N ASN A 96 9.37 -3.00 25.41
CA ASN A 96 9.26 -4.07 26.41
C ASN A 96 8.35 -5.17 25.89
N LEU A 97 8.76 -6.42 26.11
CA LEU A 97 7.93 -7.59 25.93
C LEU A 97 7.02 -7.73 27.14
N VAL A 98 5.72 -7.66 26.88
CA VAL A 98 4.65 -7.80 27.87
C VAL A 98 4.04 -9.18 27.73
N CYS A 99 3.74 -9.85 28.84
CA CYS A 99 2.95 -11.09 28.87
C CYS A 99 1.58 -10.81 29.52
N GLU A 100 0.50 -11.09 28.79
CA GLU A 100 -0.87 -10.96 29.27
C GLU A 100 -1.57 -12.33 29.28
N THR A 101 -1.99 -12.77 30.46
CA THR A 101 -2.69 -14.05 30.65
C THR A 101 -4.20 -13.82 30.62
N LYS A 102 -4.93 -14.56 29.79
CA LYS A 102 -6.38 -14.41 29.58
C LYS A 102 -7.10 -15.76 29.57
N ASP A 103 -8.35 -15.78 30.03
CA ASP A 103 -9.23 -16.94 29.86
C ASP A 103 -9.95 -16.95 28.50
N THR A 104 -10.77 -17.98 28.24
CA THR A 104 -11.59 -18.11 27.02
C THR A 104 -12.61 -16.99 26.82
N LYS A 105 -12.99 -16.29 27.90
CA LYS A 105 -13.92 -15.15 27.87
C LYS A 105 -13.18 -13.82 27.67
N GLY A 106 -11.85 -13.85 27.49
CA GLY A 106 -11.02 -12.68 27.31
C GLY A 106 -10.75 -11.90 28.60
N ARG A 107 -11.15 -12.43 29.77
CA ARG A 107 -10.87 -11.82 31.07
C ARG A 107 -9.38 -11.93 31.34
N ARG A 108 -8.74 -10.80 31.63
CA ARG A 108 -7.33 -10.75 32.02
C ARG A 108 -7.18 -11.36 33.42
N LEU A 109 -6.37 -12.41 33.50
CA LEU A 109 -6.01 -13.12 34.73
C LEU A 109 -4.71 -12.57 35.32
N ASP A 110 -3.73 -12.26 34.47
CA ASP A 110 -2.42 -11.74 34.90
C ASP A 110 -1.80 -10.83 33.83
N TYR A 111 -0.85 -9.99 34.25
CA TYR A 111 -0.14 -9.03 33.39
C TYR A 111 1.28 -8.73 33.90
N HIS A 112 2.28 -9.14 33.12
CA HIS A 112 3.68 -8.82 33.36
C HIS A 112 4.18 -7.84 32.29
N SER A 113 4.48 -6.60 32.70
CA SER A 113 4.89 -5.51 31.80
C SER A 113 6.36 -5.59 31.37
N ASP A 114 7.15 -6.46 31.98
CA ASP A 114 8.61 -6.52 31.91
C ASP A 114 9.14 -7.94 31.69
N ALA A 115 8.36 -8.81 31.05
CA ALA A 115 8.79 -10.18 30.72
C ALA A 115 10.10 -10.21 29.92
N GLY A 116 10.37 -9.15 29.15
CA GLY A 116 11.67 -8.84 28.57
C GLY A 116 11.74 -7.43 28.00
N SER A 117 12.88 -7.04 27.47
CA SER A 117 13.06 -5.76 26.77
C SER A 117 14.03 -5.89 25.61
N VAL A 118 13.84 -5.02 24.63
CA VAL A 118 14.73 -4.83 23.49
C VAL A 118 14.98 -3.33 23.35
N VAL A 119 16.26 -2.94 23.29
CA VAL A 119 16.69 -1.54 23.21
C VAL A 119 17.57 -1.37 21.98
N LEU A 120 17.14 -0.54 21.04
CA LEU A 120 17.95 -0.08 19.92
C LEU A 120 18.70 1.20 20.31
N ASP A 121 20.02 1.17 20.22
CA ASP A 121 20.84 2.38 20.12
C ASP A 121 20.80 2.91 18.68
N ARG A 122 20.32 4.14 18.49
CA ARG A 122 20.15 4.75 17.17
C ARG A 122 21.47 5.18 16.52
N LYS A 123 22.51 5.45 17.31
CA LYS A 123 23.83 5.89 16.83
C LYS A 123 24.66 4.69 16.38
N THR A 124 24.69 3.63 17.19
CA THR A 124 25.50 2.45 16.91
C THR A 124 24.74 1.38 16.11
N GLY A 125 23.41 1.44 16.12
CA GLY A 125 22.55 0.40 15.54
C GLY A 125 22.66 -0.95 16.26
N LYS A 126 23.16 -0.96 17.50
CA LYS A 126 23.20 -2.15 18.36
C LYS A 126 21.85 -2.37 19.04
N VAL A 127 21.51 -3.64 19.24
CA VAL A 127 20.31 -4.05 19.94
C VAL A 127 20.69 -4.84 21.19
N ASP A 128 20.30 -4.31 22.34
CA ASP A 128 20.46 -4.98 23.63
C ASP A 128 19.14 -5.63 24.05
N THR A 129 19.23 -6.85 24.59
CA THR A 129 18.05 -7.63 25.04
C THR A 129 18.13 -7.99 26.51
N ARG A 130 17.00 -7.96 27.21
CA ARG A 130 16.84 -8.50 28.57
C ARG A 130 15.60 -9.39 28.61
N TYR A 131 15.59 -10.38 29.51
CA TYR A 131 14.48 -11.34 29.62
C TYR A 131 14.41 -11.91 31.04
N VAL A 132 13.21 -12.33 31.44
CA VAL A 132 12.95 -12.96 32.75
C VAL A 132 12.72 -14.47 32.61
N THR A 133 12.19 -14.93 31.47
CA THR A 133 11.86 -16.34 31.21
C THR A 133 12.53 -16.87 29.95
N ALA A 134 12.63 -18.19 29.81
CA ALA A 134 13.18 -18.83 28.62
C ALA A 134 12.38 -18.50 27.34
N ILE A 135 11.06 -18.34 27.46
CA ILE A 135 10.21 -17.94 26.32
C ILE A 135 10.48 -16.49 25.94
N ALA A 136 10.59 -15.61 26.94
CA ALA A 136 10.95 -14.22 26.69
C ALA A 136 12.33 -14.13 26.00
N GLN A 137 13.30 -14.94 26.42
CA GLN A 137 14.62 -15.05 25.77
C GLN A 137 14.50 -15.39 24.29
N GLN A 138 13.71 -16.41 23.94
CA GLN A 138 13.50 -16.80 22.54
C GLN A 138 12.87 -15.67 21.72
N LEU A 139 11.86 -14.99 22.29
CA LEU A 139 11.14 -13.91 21.61
C LEU A 139 12.00 -12.67 21.40
N VAL A 140 12.81 -12.25 22.39
CA VAL A 140 13.71 -11.09 22.27
C VAL A 140 14.89 -11.38 21.35
N SER A 141 15.45 -12.59 21.40
CA SER A 141 16.53 -13.00 20.51
C SER A 141 16.05 -13.07 19.05
N SER A 142 14.87 -13.64 18.82
CA SER A 142 14.26 -13.66 17.47
C SER A 142 13.98 -12.25 16.94
N ALA A 143 13.56 -11.32 17.81
CA ALA A 143 13.36 -9.93 17.43
C ALA A 143 14.68 -9.24 17.04
N ALA A 144 15.76 -9.47 17.79
CA ALA A 144 17.08 -8.95 17.45
C ALA A 144 17.57 -9.48 16.09
N GLN A 145 17.43 -10.79 15.85
CA GLN A 145 17.77 -11.41 14.56
C GLN A 145 16.95 -10.84 13.39
N ARG A 146 15.63 -10.66 13.58
CA ARG A 146 14.78 -10.00 12.57
C ARG A 146 15.22 -8.57 12.30
N PHE A 147 15.66 -7.83 13.32
CA PHE A 147 16.15 -6.47 13.14
C PHE A 147 17.40 -6.43 12.25
N ASP A 148 18.35 -7.33 12.46
CA ASP A 148 19.58 -7.40 11.63
C ASP A 148 19.26 -7.64 10.15
N ILE A 149 18.23 -8.42 9.86
CA ILE A 149 17.73 -8.59 8.49
C ILE A 149 17.03 -7.31 8.02
N TYR A 150 16.09 -6.80 8.83
CA TYR A 150 15.20 -5.72 8.42
C TYR A 150 15.89 -4.36 8.23
N ARG A 151 17.01 -4.11 8.90
CA ARG A 151 17.81 -2.89 8.69
C ARG A 151 18.50 -2.86 7.32
N GLN A 152 18.55 -3.98 6.60
CA GLN A 152 19.19 -4.10 5.29
C GLN A 152 18.21 -4.42 4.16
N HIS A 153 16.92 -4.63 4.47
CA HIS A 153 15.94 -5.09 3.49
C HIS A 153 14.64 -4.28 3.54
N TYR A 154 14.15 -3.90 2.36
CA TYR A 154 12.76 -3.48 2.19
C TYR A 154 11.84 -4.69 2.31
N GLY A 155 10.65 -4.47 2.88
CA GLY A 155 9.62 -5.49 3.00
C GLY A 155 8.51 -5.29 1.98
N ALA A 156 7.64 -6.29 1.84
CA ALA A 156 6.52 -6.26 0.90
C ALA A 156 5.62 -5.03 1.04
N THR A 157 5.40 -4.51 2.26
CA THR A 157 4.63 -3.27 2.44
C THR A 157 5.24 -2.08 1.71
N THR A 158 6.56 -1.88 1.81
CA THR A 158 7.26 -0.80 1.11
C THR A 158 7.15 -0.98 -0.41
N LEU A 159 7.30 -2.21 -0.90
CA LEU A 159 7.15 -2.53 -2.32
C LEU A 159 5.72 -2.32 -2.83
N ARG A 160 4.69 -2.68 -2.06
CA ARG A 160 3.29 -2.41 -2.42
C ARG A 160 3.00 -0.91 -2.48
N THR A 161 3.55 -0.12 -1.55
CA THR A 161 3.46 1.35 -1.61
C THR A 161 4.16 1.88 -2.87
N LEU A 162 5.34 1.35 -3.21
CA LEU A 162 6.05 1.69 -4.44
C LEU A 162 5.21 1.39 -5.68
N PHE A 163 4.62 0.19 -5.79
CA PHE A 163 3.77 -0.17 -6.93
C PHE A 163 2.56 0.74 -7.05
N SER A 164 1.92 1.07 -5.92
CA SER A 164 0.80 2.00 -5.89
C SER A 164 1.21 3.38 -6.39
N ASN A 165 2.35 3.91 -5.96
CA ASN A 165 2.83 5.21 -6.41
C ASN A 165 3.17 5.24 -7.91
N ILE A 166 3.83 4.19 -8.42
CA ILE A 166 4.10 4.04 -9.85
C ILE A 166 2.79 3.99 -10.62
N LEU A 167 1.86 3.13 -10.23
CA LEU A 167 0.57 2.98 -10.89
C LEU A 167 -0.21 4.29 -10.92
N LYS A 168 -0.24 5.03 -9.80
CA LYS A 168 -0.89 6.34 -9.67
C LYS A 168 -0.35 7.39 -10.64
N SER A 169 0.92 7.29 -11.05
CA SER A 169 1.50 8.22 -12.04
C SER A 169 0.99 7.99 -13.47
N MET A 170 0.25 6.91 -13.71
CA MET A 170 -0.30 6.53 -15.01
C MET A 170 -1.82 6.72 -15.08
N SER A 171 -2.36 7.61 -14.25
CA SER A 171 -3.79 7.96 -14.19
C SER A 171 -4.72 6.73 -14.15
N PRO A 172 -4.58 5.84 -13.15
CA PRO A 172 -5.32 4.60 -13.12
C PRO A 172 -6.78 4.82 -12.68
N THR A 173 -7.71 4.14 -13.33
CA THR A 173 -9.12 4.07 -12.88
C THR A 173 -9.44 2.67 -12.36
N PRO A 174 -9.91 2.51 -11.11
CA PRO A 174 -10.31 1.21 -10.59
C PRO A 174 -11.55 0.69 -11.34
N VAL A 175 -11.50 -0.56 -11.80
CA VAL A 175 -12.66 -1.19 -12.48
C VAL A 175 -13.46 -2.10 -11.55
N ARG A 176 -12.98 -2.36 -10.33
CA ARG A 176 -13.69 -3.11 -9.28
C ARG A 176 -13.81 -2.30 -7.99
N PRO A 177 -14.93 -2.43 -7.23
CA PRO A 177 -15.14 -1.68 -5.97
C PRO A 177 -14.07 -1.94 -4.91
N SER A 178 -13.57 -3.19 -4.80
CA SER A 178 -12.53 -3.56 -3.83
C SER A 178 -11.11 -3.19 -4.28
N GLY A 179 -10.95 -2.54 -5.44
CA GLY A 179 -9.65 -2.34 -6.08
C GLY A 179 -9.08 -3.63 -6.68
N GLY A 180 -7.80 -3.58 -7.05
CA GLY A 180 -7.02 -4.73 -7.52
C GLY A 180 -7.08 -5.00 -9.02
N ILE A 181 -7.98 -4.36 -9.79
CA ILE A 181 -7.88 -4.27 -11.24
C ILE A 181 -8.08 -2.81 -11.63
N TYR A 182 -7.19 -2.29 -12.47
CA TYR A 182 -7.16 -0.91 -12.89
C TYR A 182 -7.15 -0.82 -14.41
N PHE A 183 -7.80 0.20 -14.95
CA PHE A 183 -7.60 0.63 -16.32
C PHE A 183 -6.56 1.75 -16.38
N VAL A 184 -5.61 1.64 -17.30
CA VAL A 184 -4.56 2.63 -17.57
C VAL A 184 -4.67 3.09 -19.04
N PRO A 185 -4.75 4.41 -19.31
CA PRO A 185 -4.82 4.94 -20.69
C PRO A 185 -3.63 4.53 -21.56
N LYS A 186 -3.85 4.34 -22.87
CA LYS A 186 -2.83 3.90 -23.85
C LYS A 186 -1.56 4.74 -23.86
N GLN A 187 -1.67 6.06 -23.65
CA GLN A 187 -0.51 6.95 -23.60
C GLN A 187 0.55 6.55 -22.54
N PHE A 188 0.17 5.77 -21.52
CA PHE A 188 1.08 5.27 -20.49
C PHE A 188 1.52 3.81 -20.73
N GLU A 189 1.26 3.23 -21.90
CA GLU A 189 1.52 1.82 -22.18
C GLU A 189 2.98 1.41 -21.95
N SER A 190 3.94 2.25 -22.37
CA SER A 190 5.37 1.98 -22.18
C SER A 190 5.74 1.94 -20.70
N GLN A 191 5.25 2.89 -19.91
CA GLN A 191 5.50 2.92 -18.47
C GLN A 191 4.82 1.75 -17.74
N LEU A 192 3.61 1.37 -18.17
CA LEU A 192 2.90 0.21 -17.64
C LEU A 192 3.66 -1.09 -17.96
N GLN A 193 4.22 -1.21 -19.17
CA GLN A 193 5.06 -2.34 -19.54
C GLN A 193 6.28 -2.45 -18.61
N SER A 194 6.92 -1.33 -18.28
CA SER A 194 8.02 -1.28 -17.32
C SER A 194 7.58 -1.69 -15.92
N LEU A 195 6.42 -1.24 -15.44
CA LEU A 195 5.87 -1.68 -14.15
C LEU A 195 5.59 -3.19 -14.14
N VAL A 196 4.98 -3.73 -15.19
CA VAL A 196 4.72 -5.18 -15.30
C VAL A 196 6.03 -5.97 -15.31
N GLY A 197 7.02 -5.54 -16.08
CA GLY A 197 8.35 -6.15 -16.10
C GLY A 197 9.07 -6.07 -14.76
N PHE A 198 8.93 -4.94 -14.05
CA PHE A 198 9.49 -4.77 -12.71
C PHE A 198 8.86 -5.75 -11.72
N VAL A 199 7.53 -5.80 -11.62
CA VAL A 199 6.84 -6.66 -10.64
C VAL A 199 7.13 -8.13 -10.92
N THR A 200 7.10 -8.56 -12.19
CA THR A 200 7.39 -9.96 -12.57
C THR A 200 8.86 -10.34 -12.38
N SER A 201 9.78 -9.38 -12.28
CA SER A 201 11.19 -9.65 -11.93
C SER A 201 11.41 -9.97 -10.45
N LEU A 202 10.42 -9.72 -9.59
CA LEU A 202 10.49 -10.02 -8.16
C LEU A 202 10.08 -11.46 -7.92
N GLU A 203 10.79 -12.17 -7.04
CA GLU A 203 10.61 -13.60 -6.77
C GLU A 203 9.14 -13.99 -6.50
N LYS A 204 8.40 -13.12 -5.81
CA LYS A 204 7.01 -13.36 -5.42
C LYS A 204 6.03 -12.32 -5.97
N GLY A 205 6.41 -11.68 -7.07
CA GLY A 205 5.59 -10.68 -7.76
C GLY A 205 4.88 -11.28 -8.97
N GLU A 206 3.61 -10.94 -9.12
CA GLU A 206 2.83 -11.25 -10.31
C GLU A 206 2.23 -9.96 -10.84
N ALA A 207 2.30 -9.75 -12.15
CA ALA A 207 1.62 -8.63 -12.79
C ALA A 207 1.27 -9.00 -14.22
N GLU A 208 0.10 -8.52 -14.65
CA GLU A 208 -0.40 -8.75 -15.99
C GLU A 208 -1.04 -7.48 -16.53
N LYS A 209 -1.07 -7.37 -17.86
CA LYS A 209 -1.85 -6.36 -18.56
C LYS A 209 -2.59 -6.98 -19.73
N ILE A 210 -3.83 -6.53 -19.95
CA ILE A 210 -4.69 -6.96 -21.04
C ILE A 210 -5.09 -5.72 -21.85
N PRO A 211 -4.82 -5.67 -23.16
CA PRO A 211 -5.24 -4.54 -23.99
C PRO A 211 -6.77 -4.49 -24.08
N LEU A 212 -7.33 -3.28 -24.00
CA LEU A 212 -8.73 -3.03 -24.32
C LEU A 212 -8.84 -2.40 -25.71
N ILE A 213 -9.58 -3.08 -26.58
CA ILE A 213 -9.87 -2.63 -27.94
C ILE A 213 -10.85 -1.45 -27.90
N ASP A 214 -10.67 -0.50 -28.81
CA ASP A 214 -11.57 0.61 -29.05
C ASP A 214 -12.88 0.10 -29.66
N THR A 215 -13.79 -0.29 -28.78
CA THR A 215 -15.18 -0.54 -29.10
C THR A 215 -16.06 0.35 -28.23
N LYS A 216 -17.27 0.63 -28.72
CA LYS A 216 -18.27 1.41 -27.98
C LYS A 216 -18.55 0.81 -26.59
N ASP A 217 -18.61 -0.51 -26.49
CA ASP A 217 -18.88 -1.21 -25.23
C ASP A 217 -17.73 -1.05 -24.23
N MET A 218 -16.48 -1.15 -24.68
CA MET A 218 -15.32 -0.94 -23.81
C MET A 218 -15.22 0.52 -23.37
N LYS A 219 -15.42 1.47 -24.27
CA LYS A 219 -15.47 2.91 -23.94
C LYS A 219 -16.59 3.25 -22.95
N ASN A 220 -17.78 2.69 -23.13
CA ASN A 220 -18.90 2.84 -22.18
C ASN A 220 -18.56 2.27 -20.79
N MET A 221 -17.90 1.10 -20.76
CA MET A 221 -17.47 0.48 -19.50
C MET A 221 -16.47 1.37 -18.76
N ILE A 222 -15.44 1.87 -19.45
CA ILE A 222 -14.45 2.78 -18.87
C ILE A 222 -15.08 4.12 -18.45
N THR A 223 -15.95 4.69 -19.27
CA THR A 223 -16.71 5.91 -18.95
C THR A 223 -17.46 5.74 -17.63
N ARG A 224 -18.22 4.64 -17.49
CA ARG A 224 -18.94 4.37 -16.25
C ARG A 224 -18.00 4.21 -15.05
N LYS A 225 -16.89 3.48 -15.20
CA LYS A 225 -15.92 3.28 -14.11
C LYS A 225 -15.20 4.55 -13.69
N LEU A 226 -14.89 5.43 -14.62
CA LEU A 226 -14.36 6.76 -14.32
C LEU A 226 -15.39 7.62 -13.58
N SER A 227 -16.65 7.60 -14.00
CA SER A 227 -17.74 8.32 -13.32
C SER A 227 -17.97 7.82 -11.90
N GLU A 228 -17.99 6.50 -11.69
CA GLU A 228 -18.06 5.86 -10.37
C GLU A 228 -16.87 6.27 -9.50
N HIS A 229 -15.64 6.31 -10.06
CA HIS A 229 -14.44 6.71 -9.34
C HIS A 229 -14.46 8.19 -8.91
N LEU A 230 -14.89 9.09 -9.79
CA LEU A 230 -15.08 10.51 -9.47
C LEU A 230 -16.13 10.69 -8.37
N GLN A 231 -17.24 9.95 -8.46
CA GLN A 231 -18.31 9.99 -7.46
C GLN A 231 -17.82 9.52 -6.09
N SER A 232 -17.16 8.37 -5.99
CA SER A 232 -16.62 7.87 -4.72
C SER A 232 -15.54 8.79 -4.14
N THR A 233 -14.77 9.48 -5.00
CA THR A 233 -13.78 10.48 -4.57
C THR A 233 -14.45 11.71 -3.95
N LEU A 234 -15.53 12.19 -4.56
CA LEU A 234 -16.32 13.29 -4.03
C LEU A 234 -16.92 12.92 -2.67
N GLU A 235 -17.52 11.75 -2.56
CA GLU A 235 -18.08 11.22 -1.31
C GLU A 235 -17.02 11.10 -0.20
N ALA A 236 -15.81 10.63 -0.54
CA ALA A 236 -14.70 10.55 0.41
C ALA A 236 -14.28 11.94 0.91
N CYS A 237 -14.26 12.96 0.03
CA CYS A 237 -13.97 14.34 0.43
C CYS A 237 -15.06 14.88 1.37
N GLU A 238 -16.34 14.64 1.06
CA GLU A 238 -17.46 15.10 1.89
C GLU A 238 -17.48 14.41 3.26
N ALA A 239 -17.33 13.09 3.28
CA ALA A 239 -17.23 12.32 4.52
C ALA A 239 -16.02 12.76 5.35
N GLY A 240 -14.89 13.08 4.72
CA GLY A 240 -13.70 13.57 5.41
C GLY A 240 -13.92 14.88 6.17
N VAL A 241 -14.68 15.80 5.56
CA VAL A 241 -15.04 17.09 6.18
C VAL A 241 -16.12 16.92 7.25
N ILE A 242 -17.19 16.16 6.95
CA ILE A 242 -18.32 15.93 7.87
C ILE A 242 -17.84 15.22 9.14
N ASN A 243 -17.00 14.19 9.00
CA ASN A 243 -16.49 13.41 10.13
C ASN A 243 -15.33 14.08 10.87
N GLN A 244 -14.95 15.32 10.50
CA GLN A 244 -13.85 16.07 11.10
C GLN A 244 -12.57 15.24 11.21
N LEU A 245 -12.18 14.59 10.11
CA LEU A 245 -10.97 13.78 10.10
C LEU A 245 -9.76 14.61 10.52
N ARG A 246 -8.77 13.94 11.12
CA ARG A 246 -7.52 14.58 11.51
C ARG A 246 -6.88 15.22 10.27
N LYS A 247 -6.23 16.36 10.45
CA LYS A 247 -5.60 17.14 9.37
C LYS A 247 -4.74 16.30 8.42
N GLY A 248 -3.99 15.33 8.95
CA GLY A 248 -3.18 14.40 8.14
C GLY A 248 -4.00 13.47 7.26
N ASP A 249 -5.04 12.84 7.82
CA ASP A 249 -5.90 11.90 7.10
C ASP A 249 -6.74 12.62 6.04
N LEU A 250 -7.24 13.83 6.37
CA LEU A 250 -7.94 14.68 5.41
C LEU A 250 -7.02 15.09 4.26
N LYS A 251 -5.76 15.47 4.54
CA LYS A 251 -4.80 15.83 3.49
C LYS A 251 -4.59 14.72 2.48
N VAL A 252 -4.50 13.45 2.93
CA VAL A 252 -4.34 12.30 2.03
C VAL A 252 -5.52 12.18 1.06
N ILE A 253 -6.75 12.35 1.55
CA ILE A 253 -7.96 12.33 0.71
C ILE A 253 -7.94 13.47 -0.30
N LEU A 254 -7.58 14.68 0.13
CA LEU A 254 -7.56 15.86 -0.74
C LEU A 254 -6.48 15.77 -1.82
N ASP A 255 -5.29 15.27 -1.49
CA ASP A 255 -4.20 15.11 -2.46
C ASP A 255 -4.55 14.01 -3.48
N GLU A 256 -5.20 12.92 -3.06
CA GLU A 256 -5.73 11.91 -3.97
C GLU A 256 -6.81 12.50 -4.91
N ALA A 257 -7.73 13.29 -4.37
CA ALA A 257 -8.80 13.91 -5.15
C ALA A 257 -8.29 14.90 -6.19
N LYS A 258 -7.28 15.71 -5.85
CA LYS A 258 -6.60 16.59 -6.82
C LYS A 258 -6.01 15.79 -7.97
N ARG A 259 -5.28 14.71 -7.66
CA ARG A 259 -4.66 13.87 -8.69
C ARG A 259 -5.72 13.30 -9.63
N ILE A 260 -6.80 12.73 -9.11
CA ILE A 260 -7.88 12.14 -9.93
C ILE A 260 -8.51 13.18 -10.87
N VAL A 261 -8.69 14.41 -10.41
CA VAL A 261 -9.21 15.51 -11.24
C VAL A 261 -8.19 15.95 -12.31
N GLU A 262 -6.90 15.92 -12.01
CA GLU A 262 -5.84 16.19 -12.99
C GLU A 262 -5.69 15.07 -14.02
N ASP A 263 -5.90 13.82 -13.59
CA ASP A 263 -5.84 12.60 -14.39
C ASP A 263 -6.97 12.55 -15.44
N TYR A 264 -8.12 13.19 -15.17
CA TYR A 264 -9.30 13.20 -16.04
C TYR A 264 -8.98 13.62 -17.48
N LYS A 265 -8.05 14.56 -17.70
CA LYS A 265 -7.66 15.03 -19.04
C LYS A 265 -7.14 13.90 -19.95
N HIS A 266 -6.61 12.81 -19.36
CA HIS A 266 -6.09 11.66 -20.09
C HIS A 266 -7.18 10.71 -20.59
N TYR A 267 -8.44 11.00 -20.29
CA TYR A 267 -9.61 10.22 -20.67
C TYR A 267 -10.48 10.89 -21.74
N GLU A 268 -10.15 12.11 -22.18
CA GLU A 268 -10.98 12.89 -23.13
C GLU A 268 -11.31 12.14 -24.42
N PHE A 269 -10.36 11.36 -24.97
CA PHE A 269 -10.56 10.57 -26.19
C PHE A 269 -11.18 9.17 -25.96
N ILE A 270 -11.31 8.77 -24.69
CA ILE A 270 -11.82 7.45 -24.29
C ILE A 270 -13.29 7.56 -23.89
N VAL A 271 -13.63 8.64 -23.17
CA VAL A 271 -14.97 8.87 -22.65
C VAL A 271 -15.96 9.10 -23.81
N THR A 272 -17.06 8.38 -23.75
CA THR A 272 -18.17 8.53 -24.70
C THR A 272 -19.39 9.07 -23.98
N GLY A 273 -19.98 10.17 -24.46
CA GLY A 273 -21.19 10.73 -23.86
C GLY A 273 -20.91 11.78 -22.79
N ASP A 274 -21.42 11.59 -21.57
CA ASP A 274 -21.60 12.54 -20.44
C ASP A 274 -20.33 13.22 -19.88
N LEU A 275 -19.49 13.77 -20.76
CA LEU A 275 -18.35 14.64 -20.44
C LEU A 275 -18.78 15.78 -19.51
N ARG A 276 -19.97 16.36 -19.74
CA ARG A 276 -20.52 17.43 -18.89
C ARG A 276 -20.74 16.99 -17.44
N GLU A 277 -21.24 15.78 -17.23
CA GLU A 277 -21.48 15.28 -15.86
C GLU A 277 -20.13 15.03 -15.15
N MET A 278 -19.16 14.46 -15.85
CA MET A 278 -17.81 14.24 -15.32
C MET A 278 -17.09 15.57 -15.03
N GLU A 279 -17.20 16.54 -15.92
CA GLU A 279 -16.68 17.90 -15.72
C GLU A 279 -17.31 18.57 -14.50
N GLN A 280 -18.63 18.43 -14.31
CA GLN A 280 -19.32 18.92 -13.11
C GLN A 280 -18.79 18.23 -11.85
N LYS A 281 -18.61 16.92 -11.85
CA LYS A 281 -18.00 16.17 -10.72
C LYS A 281 -16.58 16.67 -10.43
N CYS A 282 -15.76 16.86 -11.45
CA CYS A 282 -14.42 17.43 -11.32
C CYS A 282 -14.45 18.85 -10.71
N GLN A 283 -15.38 19.71 -11.13
CA GLN A 283 -15.56 21.05 -10.56
C GLN A 283 -15.97 21.00 -9.09
N LEU A 284 -16.93 20.14 -8.73
CA LEU A 284 -17.37 19.94 -7.34
C LEU A 284 -16.21 19.47 -6.46
N ILE A 285 -15.42 18.50 -6.92
CA ILE A 285 -14.22 18.05 -6.21
C ILE A 285 -13.25 19.22 -5.98
N ARG A 286 -12.95 20.03 -7.01
CA ARG A 286 -12.07 21.21 -6.88
C ARG A 286 -12.59 22.20 -5.84
N GLN A 287 -13.89 22.48 -5.85
CA GLN A 287 -14.52 23.38 -4.87
C GLN A 287 -14.39 22.85 -3.45
N LYS A 288 -14.66 21.56 -3.23
CA LYS A 288 -14.54 20.92 -1.91
C LYS A 288 -13.10 20.91 -1.43
N VAL A 289 -12.15 20.59 -2.30
CA VAL A 289 -10.71 20.64 -1.98
C VAL A 289 -10.29 22.05 -1.58
N ALA A 290 -10.68 23.08 -2.35
CA ALA A 290 -10.35 24.46 -2.04
C ALA A 290 -10.96 24.92 -0.69
N ALA A 291 -12.22 24.59 -0.43
CA ALA A 291 -12.89 24.91 0.82
C ALA A 291 -12.23 24.23 2.04
N ALA A 292 -11.91 22.93 1.91
CA ALA A 292 -11.24 22.18 2.97
C ALA A 292 -9.84 22.71 3.27
N LEU A 293 -9.06 23.08 2.24
CA LEU A 293 -7.73 23.67 2.42
C LEU A 293 -7.76 25.03 3.11
N LYS A 294 -8.76 25.87 2.82
CA LYS A 294 -8.96 27.15 3.50
C LYS A 294 -9.19 26.94 5.00
N ASN A 295 -10.11 26.04 5.34
CA ASN A 295 -10.43 25.70 6.73
C ASN A 295 -9.27 25.01 7.48
N MET A 296 -8.27 24.47 6.78
CA MET A 296 -7.07 23.85 7.37
C MET A 296 -5.92 24.85 7.61
N ALA A 297 -5.97 26.03 6.98
CA ALA A 297 -4.97 27.08 7.11
C ALA A 297 -5.26 28.02 8.30
N ASP A 298 -6.53 28.12 8.69
CA ASP A 298 -7.00 28.73 9.94
C ASP A 298 -6.77 27.79 11.14
#